data_AF-A0A7X8W3H8-F1
#
_entry.id   AF-A0A7X8W3H8-F1
#
_cell.length_a   1.000
_cell.length_b   1.000
_cell.length_c   1.000
_cell.angle_alpha   90.00
_cell.angle_beta   90.00
_cell.angle_gamma   90.00
#
_symmetry.space_group_name_H-M   'P 1'
#
loop_
_entity.id
_entity.type
_entity.pdbx_description
1 polymer ?
#
loop_
_entity_poly.entity_id
_entity_poly.type
_entity_poly.pdbx_seq_one_letter_code
_entity_poly.pdbx_strand_id
1 'polypeptide(L)'
;GQEETIDMRTTPNTKLHWRVDWPMRWAREGVDFEPAGKDHHSEGGSFDTSKQIVELFGTKAPVSFQYDFISIKGRGGKISSSSGEVVDLYDVLEVYTPEICRYLFVSTRPNSEFSISFDLDVLKIYEDYDNCERIYFGLLPVKEQRKEKERRIYELSQVIPGQIPTEAGYQIPFRHLCNLLQIYQGDIETALATLSDITPNQLERLTKRAKCAWAWITQFAPEEFKWQLATEDMKPVEVDDAQRAALRDLLNSVEEHLDSCTEKEFSSYLYDAPKAHGIEPTDFFPLVYQILISREKGPKLAGFIKACGKEKIATILRRY
;
A
#
# COMPACT_ATOMS: atom_id res chain seq x y z
N GLY A 1 7.05 -48.68 -31.50
CA GLY A 1 8.29 -48.46 -32.25
C GLY A 1 7.94 -47.87 -33.59
N GLN A 2 7.57 -46.61 -33.62
CA GLN A 2 7.54 -45.83 -34.86
C GLN A 2 8.81 -44.99 -34.90
N GLU A 3 9.41 -44.89 -36.07
CA GLU A 3 10.59 -44.08 -36.34
C GLU A 3 10.25 -43.08 -37.44
N GLU A 4 10.76 -41.87 -37.31
CA GLU A 4 10.58 -40.78 -38.27
C GLU A 4 11.87 -39.98 -38.38
N THR A 5 12.14 -39.45 -39.57
CA THR A 5 13.29 -38.59 -39.86
C THR A 5 12.82 -37.16 -40.03
N ILE A 6 13.42 -36.22 -39.29
CA ILE A 6 13.07 -34.79 -39.32
C ILE A 6 14.27 -33.92 -39.65
N ASP A 7 14.04 -32.83 -40.38
CA ASP A 7 15.06 -31.81 -40.68
C ASP A 7 15.03 -30.71 -39.61
N MET A 8 16.10 -30.63 -38.81
CA MET A 8 16.24 -29.66 -37.72
C MET A 8 16.17 -28.20 -38.17
N ARG A 9 16.38 -27.90 -39.47
CA ARG A 9 16.38 -26.53 -39.99
C ARG A 9 14.98 -25.97 -40.20
N THR A 10 13.98 -26.84 -40.35
CA THR A 10 12.62 -26.47 -40.74
C THR A 10 11.56 -26.99 -39.80
N THR A 11 11.90 -27.93 -38.91
CA THR A 11 10.95 -28.55 -37.99
C THR A 11 10.74 -27.73 -36.70
N PRO A 12 9.49 -27.57 -36.22
CA PRO A 12 9.22 -27.04 -34.89
C PRO A 12 9.39 -28.10 -33.79
N ASN A 13 9.62 -29.38 -34.15
CA ASN A 13 9.58 -30.51 -33.22
C ASN A 13 10.92 -30.80 -32.52
N THR A 14 11.94 -29.96 -32.74
CA THR A 14 13.25 -30.11 -32.10
C THR A 14 13.57 -28.89 -31.25
N LYS A 15 13.94 -29.14 -29.99
CA LYS A 15 14.36 -28.10 -29.04
C LYS A 15 15.70 -28.49 -28.41
N LEU A 16 16.61 -27.53 -28.29
CA LEU A 16 17.82 -27.73 -27.50
C LEU A 16 17.47 -27.97 -26.04
N HIS A 17 18.21 -28.88 -25.39
CA HIS A 17 18.10 -29.04 -23.94
C HIS A 17 18.44 -27.70 -23.26
N TRP A 18 17.70 -27.33 -22.20
CA TRP A 18 17.75 -25.98 -21.62
C TRP A 18 19.17 -25.52 -21.21
N ARG A 19 20.03 -26.45 -20.76
CA ARG A 19 21.44 -26.18 -20.43
C ARG A 19 22.29 -25.74 -21.62
N VAL A 20 21.90 -26.09 -22.85
CA VAL A 20 22.56 -25.68 -24.09
C VAL A 20 21.80 -24.53 -24.76
N ASP A 21 20.47 -24.54 -24.67
CA ASP A 21 19.60 -23.49 -25.19
C ASP A 21 19.88 -22.12 -24.57
N TRP A 22 20.10 -22.05 -23.25
CA TRP A 22 20.38 -20.79 -22.57
C TRP A 22 21.68 -20.10 -23.04
N PRO A 23 22.86 -20.76 -23.03
CA PRO A 23 24.08 -20.17 -23.57
C PRO A 23 24.05 -19.96 -25.08
N MET A 24 23.32 -20.78 -25.84
CA MET A 24 23.08 -20.51 -27.26
C MET A 24 22.38 -19.17 -27.46
N ARG A 25 21.35 -18.88 -26.65
CA ARG A 25 20.64 -17.59 -26.69
C ARG A 25 21.53 -16.42 -26.28
N TRP A 26 22.43 -16.58 -25.31
CA TRP A 26 23.44 -15.55 -25.01
C TRP A 26 24.26 -15.16 -26.23
N ALA A 27 24.73 -16.17 -26.98
CA ALA A 27 25.50 -15.94 -28.20
C ALA A 27 24.66 -15.36 -29.34
N ARG A 28 23.44 -15.83 -29.50
CA ARG A 28 22.53 -15.37 -30.55
C ARG A 28 22.11 -13.91 -30.37
N GLU A 29 21.77 -13.53 -29.14
CA GLU A 29 21.24 -12.20 -28.81
C GLU A 29 22.35 -11.22 -28.39
N GLY A 30 23.59 -11.68 -28.22
CA GLY A 30 24.71 -10.84 -27.81
C GLY A 30 24.54 -10.28 -26.40
N VAL A 31 24.14 -11.14 -25.45
CA VAL A 31 23.80 -10.71 -24.08
C VAL A 31 25.07 -10.30 -23.32
N ASP A 32 25.13 -9.04 -22.88
CA ASP A 32 26.24 -8.51 -22.05
C ASP A 32 26.02 -8.72 -20.55
N PHE A 33 24.76 -8.63 -20.09
CA PHE A 33 24.37 -8.76 -18.69
C PHE A 33 23.06 -9.51 -18.54
N GLU A 34 23.04 -10.55 -17.70
CA GLU A 34 21.84 -11.29 -17.34
C GLU A 34 21.92 -11.79 -15.90
N PRO A 35 21.07 -11.28 -14.99
CA PRO A 35 21.02 -11.77 -13.61
C PRO A 35 20.27 -13.10 -13.54
N ALA A 36 20.59 -13.93 -12.54
CA ALA A 36 19.87 -15.17 -12.28
C ALA A 36 19.64 -15.38 -10.78
N GLY A 37 18.61 -16.16 -10.46
CA GLY A 37 18.34 -16.53 -9.07
C GLY A 37 19.47 -17.35 -8.47
N LYS A 38 19.63 -17.30 -7.14
CA LYS A 38 20.71 -18.00 -6.42
C LYS A 38 20.85 -19.48 -6.74
N ASP A 39 19.75 -20.16 -7.07
CA ASP A 39 19.77 -21.59 -7.42
C ASP A 39 20.59 -21.88 -8.68
N HIS A 40 20.65 -20.93 -9.64
CA HIS A 40 21.45 -21.06 -10.85
C HIS A 40 22.94 -20.77 -10.65
N HIS A 41 23.28 -20.05 -9.58
CA HIS A 41 24.65 -19.63 -9.22
C HIS A 41 25.35 -20.57 -8.24
N SER A 42 24.73 -21.69 -7.88
CA SER A 42 25.37 -22.76 -7.11
C SER A 42 26.61 -23.31 -7.85
N GLU A 43 27.59 -23.81 -7.11
CA GLU A 43 28.79 -24.43 -7.69
C GLU A 43 28.39 -25.66 -8.53
N GLY A 44 28.81 -25.68 -9.81
CA GLY A 44 28.36 -26.70 -10.77
C GLY A 44 26.89 -26.52 -11.21
N GLY A 45 26.28 -25.41 -10.84
CA GLY A 45 24.93 -25.02 -11.18
C GLY A 45 24.75 -24.71 -12.66
N SER A 46 23.59 -24.13 -12.97
CA SER A 46 23.21 -23.84 -14.36
C SER A 46 24.19 -22.84 -15.00
N PHE A 47 24.47 -21.75 -14.31
CA PHE A 47 25.30 -20.66 -14.83
C PHE A 47 26.74 -21.11 -15.07
N ASP A 48 27.33 -21.87 -14.14
CA ASP A 48 28.68 -22.42 -14.27
C ASP A 48 28.82 -23.31 -15.51
N THR A 49 27.87 -24.22 -15.73
CA THR A 49 27.90 -25.08 -16.92
C THR A 49 27.67 -24.29 -18.21
N SER A 50 26.72 -23.34 -18.22
CA SER A 50 26.43 -22.50 -19.38
C SER A 50 27.63 -21.64 -19.77
N LYS A 51 28.42 -21.19 -18.79
CA LYS A 51 29.65 -20.40 -19.02
C LYS A 51 30.72 -21.15 -19.80
N GLN A 52 30.77 -22.47 -19.69
CA GLN A 52 31.66 -23.30 -20.51
C GLN A 52 31.04 -23.60 -21.88
N ILE A 53 29.74 -23.89 -21.91
CA ILE A 53 29.03 -24.26 -23.15
C ILE A 53 28.99 -23.08 -24.14
N VAL A 54 28.87 -21.84 -23.66
CA VAL A 54 28.80 -20.65 -24.52
C VAL A 54 30.04 -20.47 -25.39
N GLU A 55 31.20 -20.98 -24.97
CA GLU A 55 32.44 -20.95 -25.75
C GLU A 55 32.32 -21.77 -27.05
N LEU A 56 31.48 -22.81 -27.08
CA LEU A 56 31.17 -23.57 -28.30
C LEU A 56 30.46 -22.73 -29.36
N PHE A 57 29.78 -21.66 -28.93
CA PHE A 57 29.14 -20.69 -29.81
C PHE A 57 30.05 -19.49 -30.11
N GLY A 58 31.32 -19.53 -29.70
CA GLY A 58 32.32 -18.52 -30.04
C GLY A 58 32.19 -17.19 -29.29
N THR A 59 31.46 -17.15 -28.17
CA THR A 59 31.34 -15.95 -27.33
C THR A 59 31.64 -16.27 -25.86
N LYS A 60 31.62 -15.24 -25.01
CA LYS A 60 31.81 -15.34 -23.55
C LYS A 60 30.47 -15.25 -22.84
N ALA A 61 30.40 -15.80 -21.64
CA ALA A 61 29.23 -15.64 -20.79
C ALA A 61 29.01 -14.16 -20.42
N PRO A 62 27.74 -13.73 -20.30
CA PRO A 62 27.41 -12.40 -19.81
C PRO A 62 27.93 -12.19 -18.39
N VAL A 63 28.09 -10.92 -18.02
CA VAL A 63 28.18 -10.56 -16.61
C VAL A 63 26.85 -10.94 -15.96
N SER A 64 26.91 -11.58 -14.80
CA SER A 64 25.69 -11.94 -14.06
C SER A 64 25.74 -11.40 -12.63
N PHE A 65 24.57 -11.24 -12.06
CA PHE A 65 24.37 -10.89 -10.66
C PHE A 65 23.34 -11.83 -10.04
N GLN A 66 23.66 -12.37 -8.88
CA GLN A 66 22.76 -13.24 -8.13
C GLN A 66 21.70 -12.40 -7.40
N TYR A 67 20.42 -12.68 -7.66
CA TYR A 67 19.34 -12.20 -6.81
C TYR A 67 18.82 -13.27 -5.85
N ASP A 68 18.36 -12.81 -4.68
CA ASP A 68 17.84 -13.66 -3.62
C ASP A 68 16.29 -13.75 -3.65
N PHE A 69 15.72 -14.53 -2.74
CA PHE A 69 14.28 -14.78 -2.70
C PHE A 69 13.46 -13.57 -2.21
N ILE A 70 12.25 -13.49 -2.75
CA ILE A 70 11.21 -12.56 -2.31
C ILE A 70 10.13 -13.36 -1.60
N SER A 71 9.81 -12.97 -0.37
CA SER A 71 8.74 -13.60 0.42
C SER A 71 7.52 -12.69 0.51
N ILE A 72 6.37 -13.25 0.88
CA ILE A 72 5.11 -12.52 1.05
C ILE A 72 4.70 -12.62 2.52
N LYS A 73 4.32 -11.50 3.14
CA LYS A 73 3.84 -11.42 4.52
C LYS A 73 2.44 -10.82 4.57
N GLY A 74 1.60 -11.22 5.53
CA GLY A 74 0.38 -10.46 5.86
C GLY A 74 -0.89 -10.76 5.05
N ARG A 75 -0.91 -11.79 4.19
CA ARG A 75 -2.17 -12.40 3.74
C ARG A 75 -2.69 -13.31 4.85
N GLY A 76 -3.82 -12.96 5.46
CA GLY A 76 -4.41 -13.71 6.57
C GLY A 76 -4.70 -15.17 6.20
N GLY A 77 -4.00 -16.10 6.84
CA GLY A 77 -4.12 -17.55 6.65
C GLY A 77 -2.85 -18.25 7.13
N LYS A 78 -2.95 -19.49 7.63
CA LYS A 78 -1.76 -20.30 7.96
C LYS A 78 -0.97 -20.54 6.68
N ILE A 79 0.03 -19.70 6.40
CA ILE A 79 1.02 -19.97 5.37
C ILE A 79 2.03 -20.94 5.98
N SER A 80 1.67 -22.21 6.02
CA SER A 80 2.69 -23.26 5.96
C SER A 80 3.36 -23.13 4.60
N SER A 81 4.67 -23.22 4.55
CA SER A 81 5.49 -23.27 3.33
C SER A 81 5.05 -24.28 2.26
N SER A 82 4.02 -25.09 2.54
CA SER A 82 3.42 -26.10 1.68
C SER A 82 2.05 -25.76 1.05
N SER A 83 1.46 -24.57 1.27
CA SER A 83 0.10 -24.24 0.73
C SER A 83 0.07 -23.61 -0.67
N GLY A 84 1.22 -23.26 -1.25
CA GLY A 84 1.33 -22.98 -2.70
C GLY A 84 0.53 -21.79 -3.23
N GLU A 85 0.16 -20.83 -2.39
CA GLU A 85 -0.46 -19.59 -2.87
C GLU A 85 0.63 -18.74 -3.55
N VAL A 86 0.65 -18.79 -4.88
CA VAL A 86 1.57 -17.98 -5.70
C VAL A 86 0.98 -16.58 -5.76
N VAL A 87 1.70 -15.60 -5.21
CA VAL A 87 1.37 -14.19 -5.37
C VAL A 87 1.96 -13.71 -6.68
N ASP A 88 1.11 -13.23 -7.58
CA ASP A 88 1.55 -12.65 -8.84
C ASP A 88 1.67 -11.11 -8.75
N LEU A 89 2.06 -10.48 -9.85
CA LEU A 89 2.20 -9.02 -9.88
C LEU A 89 0.84 -8.31 -9.77
N TYR A 90 -0.24 -8.91 -10.26
CA TYR A 90 -1.57 -8.31 -10.18
C TYR A 90 -2.05 -8.23 -8.74
N ASP A 91 -1.82 -9.28 -7.94
CA ASP A 91 -2.08 -9.30 -6.51
C ASP A 91 -1.35 -8.16 -5.77
N VAL A 92 -0.07 -7.94 -6.09
CA VAL A 92 0.72 -6.85 -5.48
C VAL A 92 0.17 -5.48 -5.89
N LEU A 93 -0.24 -5.33 -7.15
CA LEU A 93 -0.80 -4.10 -7.69
C LEU A 93 -2.20 -3.75 -7.17
N GLU A 94 -2.87 -4.69 -6.50
CA GLU A 94 -4.10 -4.38 -5.75
C GLU A 94 -3.80 -3.48 -4.55
N VAL A 95 -2.66 -3.64 -3.89
CA VAL A 95 -2.31 -2.93 -2.64
C VAL A 95 -1.24 -1.87 -2.83
N TYR A 96 -0.42 -1.97 -3.87
CA TYR A 96 0.68 -1.07 -4.14
C TYR A 96 0.55 -0.41 -5.51
N THR A 97 0.87 0.87 -5.59
CA THR A 97 0.99 1.51 -6.92
C THR A 97 2.21 0.94 -7.66
N PRO A 98 2.22 0.97 -9.01
CA PRO A 98 3.35 0.48 -9.78
C PRO A 98 4.70 1.12 -9.39
N GLU A 99 4.69 2.39 -9.00
CA GLU A 99 5.88 3.13 -8.55
C GLU A 99 6.44 2.54 -7.25
N ILE A 100 5.56 2.23 -6.29
CA ILE A 100 5.96 1.63 -5.02
C ILE A 100 6.49 0.21 -5.25
N CYS A 101 5.85 -0.56 -6.15
CA CYS A 101 6.35 -1.88 -6.52
C CYS A 101 7.80 -1.78 -7.04
N ARG A 102 8.08 -0.88 -7.98
CA ARG A 102 9.45 -0.69 -8.49
C ARG A 102 10.40 -0.18 -7.40
N TYR A 103 9.94 0.76 -6.56
CA TYR A 103 10.71 1.28 -5.44
C TYR A 103 11.16 0.19 -4.47
N LEU A 104 10.29 -0.78 -4.13
CA LEU A 104 10.64 -1.90 -3.26
C LEU A 104 11.83 -2.72 -3.81
N PHE A 105 11.84 -2.97 -5.12
CA PHE A 105 12.93 -3.71 -5.77
C PHE A 105 14.22 -2.88 -5.88
N VAL A 106 14.11 -1.59 -6.21
CA VAL A 106 15.28 -0.70 -6.39
C VAL A 106 15.93 -0.33 -5.05
N SER A 107 15.13 -0.15 -4.00
CA SER A 107 15.62 0.19 -2.66
C SER A 107 16.25 -0.99 -1.92
N THR A 108 16.06 -2.21 -2.43
CA THR A 108 16.60 -3.45 -1.88
C THR A 108 17.82 -3.91 -2.68
N ARG A 109 18.85 -4.42 -1.99
CA ARG A 109 20.00 -5.01 -2.66
C ARG A 109 19.59 -6.35 -3.29
N PRO A 110 19.97 -6.65 -4.55
CA PRO A 110 19.48 -7.88 -5.19
C PRO A 110 19.92 -9.16 -4.47
N ASN A 111 21.10 -9.17 -3.85
CA ASN A 111 21.64 -10.30 -3.09
C ASN A 111 21.13 -10.36 -1.63
N SER A 112 19.96 -9.81 -1.36
CA SER A 112 19.35 -9.82 -0.04
C SER A 112 17.88 -10.23 -0.17
N GLU A 113 17.46 -11.17 0.68
CA GLU A 113 16.05 -11.53 0.77
C GLU A 113 15.24 -10.35 1.31
N PHE A 114 14.04 -10.14 0.77
CA PHE A 114 13.08 -9.19 1.33
C PHE A 114 11.65 -9.70 1.22
N SER A 115 10.76 -9.12 2.01
CA SER A 115 9.34 -9.47 2.03
C SER A 115 8.48 -8.34 1.47
N ILE A 116 7.54 -8.68 0.58
CA ILE A 116 6.42 -7.79 0.24
C ILE A 116 5.32 -8.06 1.26
N SER A 117 5.07 -7.06 2.11
CA SER A 117 4.08 -7.16 3.18
C SER A 117 2.70 -6.69 2.72
N PHE A 118 1.64 -7.32 3.21
CA PHE A 118 0.25 -6.91 3.04
C PHE A 118 -0.40 -6.54 4.39
N ASP A 119 0.33 -6.68 5.48
CA ASP A 119 -0.10 -6.30 6.82
C ASP A 119 0.15 -4.80 7.09
N LEU A 120 0.28 -4.41 8.35
CA LEU A 120 0.50 -3.02 8.77
C LEU A 120 1.78 -2.39 8.22
N ASP A 121 2.76 -3.19 7.75
CA ASP A 121 3.98 -2.66 7.13
C ASP A 121 3.67 -1.85 5.86
N VAL A 122 2.54 -2.09 5.20
CA VAL A 122 2.05 -1.28 4.05
C VAL A 122 2.03 0.20 4.39
N LEU A 123 1.62 0.56 5.61
CA LEU A 123 1.59 1.95 6.06
C LEU A 123 2.98 2.59 6.02
N LYS A 124 3.99 1.84 6.47
CA LYS A 124 5.38 2.29 6.51
C LYS A 124 5.97 2.34 5.10
N ILE A 125 5.67 1.37 4.24
CA ILE A 125 6.17 1.32 2.86
C ILE A 125 5.69 2.53 2.06
N TYR A 126 4.40 2.88 2.17
CA TYR A 126 3.88 4.10 1.55
C TYR A 126 4.56 5.36 2.09
N GLU A 127 4.78 5.44 3.41
CA GLU A 127 5.47 6.57 4.04
C GLU A 127 6.95 6.66 3.64
N ASP A 128 7.65 5.54 3.51
CA ASP A 128 9.05 5.50 3.06
C ASP A 128 9.17 5.96 1.59
N TYR A 129 8.24 5.54 0.72
CA TYR A 129 8.17 6.03 -0.66
C TYR A 129 7.87 7.53 -0.70
N ASP A 130 6.88 8.01 0.06
CA ASP A 130 6.56 9.43 0.12
C ASP A 130 7.75 10.27 0.62
N ASN A 131 8.51 9.75 1.61
CA ASN A 131 9.76 10.36 2.07
C ASN A 131 10.82 10.39 0.97
N CYS A 132 11.00 9.30 0.23
CA CYS A 132 11.92 9.24 -0.91
C CYS A 132 11.57 10.30 -1.96
N GLU A 133 10.28 10.40 -2.32
CA GLU A 133 9.77 11.40 -3.25
C GLU A 133 9.97 12.84 -2.73
N ARG A 134 9.68 13.09 -1.44
CA ARG A 134 9.95 14.42 -0.81
C ARG A 134 11.42 14.79 -0.85
N ILE A 135 12.33 13.84 -0.61
CA ILE A 135 13.78 14.09 -0.68
C ILE A 135 14.19 14.41 -2.12
N TYR A 136 13.66 13.66 -3.10
CA TYR A 136 13.92 13.89 -4.53
C TYR A 136 13.52 15.31 -4.97
N PHE A 137 12.32 15.76 -4.59
CA PHE A 137 11.82 17.11 -4.92
C PHE A 137 12.31 18.21 -3.98
N GLY A 138 13.20 17.91 -3.03
CA GLY A 138 13.76 18.90 -2.10
C GLY A 138 12.78 19.42 -1.03
N LEU A 139 11.66 18.72 -0.83
CA LEU A 139 10.63 19.03 0.18
C LEU A 139 11.01 18.52 1.58
N LEU A 140 11.93 17.55 1.68
CA LEU A 140 12.45 17.04 2.94
C LEU A 140 13.98 17.19 3.01
N PRO A 141 14.51 18.13 3.83
CA PRO A 141 15.95 18.31 3.95
C PRO A 141 16.61 17.14 4.70
N VAL A 142 17.66 16.58 4.10
CA VAL A 142 18.47 15.49 4.66
C VAL A 142 19.95 15.71 4.34
N LYS A 143 20.84 14.94 4.98
CA LYS A 143 22.29 14.96 4.68
C LYS A 143 22.56 14.55 3.23
N GLU A 144 23.60 15.14 2.62
CA GLU A 144 23.92 14.98 1.19
C GLU A 144 24.07 13.51 0.75
N GLN A 145 24.74 12.69 1.57
CA GLN A 145 24.90 11.26 1.27
C GLN A 145 23.56 10.52 1.15
N ARG A 146 22.60 10.84 2.02
CA ARG A 146 21.26 10.25 1.97
C ARG A 146 20.49 10.80 0.78
N LYS A 147 20.59 12.11 0.53
CA LYS A 147 19.94 12.78 -0.60
C LYS A 147 20.32 12.13 -1.93
N GLU A 148 21.61 11.91 -2.16
CA GLU A 148 22.10 11.29 -3.39
C GLU A 148 21.59 9.85 -3.56
N LYS A 149 21.60 9.06 -2.48
CA LYS A 149 21.08 7.69 -2.48
C LYS A 149 19.59 7.65 -2.82
N GLU A 150 18.78 8.41 -2.09
CA GLU A 150 17.32 8.45 -2.29
C GLU A 150 16.96 8.99 -3.67
N ARG A 151 17.69 10.01 -4.15
CA ARG A 151 17.51 10.54 -5.49
C ARG A 151 17.67 9.45 -6.54
N ARG A 152 18.75 8.67 -6.45
CA ARG A 152 19.03 7.61 -7.41
C ARG A 152 18.02 6.46 -7.33
N ILE A 153 17.56 6.12 -6.12
CA ILE A 153 16.50 5.13 -5.92
C ILE A 153 15.21 5.60 -6.59
N TYR A 154 14.81 6.85 -6.37
CA TYR A 154 13.60 7.40 -6.98
C TYR A 154 13.68 7.39 -8.51
N GLU A 155 14.77 7.89 -9.10
CA GLU A 155 14.99 7.88 -10.56
C GLU A 155 14.88 6.49 -11.16
N LEU A 156 15.54 5.49 -10.57
CA LEU A 156 15.54 4.11 -11.05
C LEU A 156 14.19 3.41 -10.85
N SER A 157 13.37 3.88 -9.90
CA SER A 157 12.01 3.38 -9.70
C SER A 157 11.00 3.94 -10.71
N GLN A 158 11.38 4.89 -11.57
CA GLN A 158 10.52 5.41 -12.64
C GLN A 158 10.74 4.63 -13.95
N VAL A 159 9.67 4.38 -14.71
CA VAL A 159 9.71 3.48 -15.89
C VAL A 159 10.53 4.04 -17.03
N ILE A 160 10.38 5.34 -17.32
CA ILE A 160 11.01 5.99 -18.47
C ILE A 160 11.89 7.14 -17.97
N PRO A 161 13.21 7.07 -18.16
CA PRO A 161 14.10 8.20 -17.94
C PRO A 161 13.57 9.44 -18.68
N GLY A 162 13.35 10.53 -17.94
CA GLY A 162 12.78 11.78 -18.50
C GLY A 162 11.26 11.90 -18.45
N GLN A 163 10.52 10.87 -18.01
CA GLN A 163 9.08 10.96 -17.67
C GLN A 163 8.84 10.89 -16.16
N ILE A 164 9.85 11.28 -15.38
CA ILE A 164 9.71 11.45 -13.94
C ILE A 164 8.66 12.56 -13.71
N PRO A 165 7.72 12.39 -12.77
CA PRO A 165 6.77 13.43 -12.44
C PRO A 165 7.47 14.77 -12.19
N THR A 166 6.86 15.86 -12.64
CA THR A 166 7.41 17.22 -12.45
C THR A 166 7.22 17.76 -11.04
N GLU A 167 6.35 17.11 -10.25
CA GLU A 167 6.06 17.44 -8.86
C GLU A 167 5.77 16.17 -8.05
N ALA A 168 5.90 16.26 -6.73
CA ALA A 168 5.53 15.19 -5.80
C ALA A 168 4.04 14.85 -5.92
N GLY A 169 3.67 13.60 -5.62
CA GLY A 169 2.28 13.21 -5.52
C GLY A 169 1.54 13.95 -4.40
N TYR A 170 0.21 13.84 -4.37
CA TYR A 170 -0.55 14.25 -3.20
C TYR A 170 -0.37 13.21 -2.09
N GLN A 171 0.42 13.52 -1.07
CA GLN A 171 0.89 12.57 -0.06
C GLN A 171 0.03 12.61 1.21
N ILE A 172 -1.25 12.29 1.08
CA ILE A 172 -2.09 11.98 2.24
C ILE A 172 -1.57 10.70 2.92
N PRO A 173 -1.33 10.69 4.25
CA PRO A 173 -0.89 9.48 4.95
C PRO A 173 -1.82 8.30 4.65
N PHE A 174 -1.26 7.15 4.29
CA PHE A 174 -2.04 6.02 3.75
C PHE A 174 -3.17 5.57 4.69
N ARG A 175 -2.92 5.57 6.01
CA ARG A 175 -3.94 5.28 7.03
C ARG A 175 -5.08 6.30 7.03
N HIS A 176 -4.78 7.59 6.84
CA HIS A 176 -5.80 8.63 6.77
C HIS A 176 -6.66 8.44 5.51
N LEU A 177 -6.04 8.14 4.36
CA LEU A 177 -6.76 7.81 3.14
C LEU A 177 -7.69 6.60 3.32
N CYS A 178 -7.24 5.54 3.99
CA CYS A 178 -8.08 4.38 4.33
C CYS A 178 -9.30 4.78 5.17
N ASN A 179 -9.11 5.60 6.21
CA ASN A 179 -10.21 6.09 7.04
C ASN A 179 -11.19 6.92 6.21
N LEU A 180 -10.69 7.85 5.39
CA LEU A 180 -11.53 8.67 4.52
C LEU A 180 -12.38 7.80 3.58
N LEU A 181 -11.78 6.79 2.96
CA LEU A 181 -12.52 5.87 2.08
C LEU A 181 -13.60 5.07 2.83
N GLN A 182 -13.37 4.67 4.09
CA GLN A 182 -14.39 4.03 4.92
C GLN A 182 -15.57 4.96 5.25
N ILE A 183 -15.33 6.26 5.47
CA ILE A 183 -16.39 7.28 5.68
C ILE A 183 -17.32 7.39 4.46
N TYR A 184 -16.74 7.25 3.27
CA TYR A 184 -17.44 7.35 1.99
C TYR A 184 -17.75 5.97 1.38
N GLN A 185 -17.62 4.89 2.16
CA GLN A 185 -17.98 3.52 1.75
C GLN A 185 -17.34 3.10 0.40
N GLY A 186 -16.11 3.55 0.14
CA GLY A 186 -15.37 3.24 -1.08
C GLY A 186 -15.70 4.15 -2.27
N ASP A 187 -16.56 5.16 -2.13
CA ASP A 187 -16.73 6.21 -3.14
C ASP A 187 -15.48 7.11 -3.17
N ILE A 188 -14.54 6.74 -4.05
CA ILE A 188 -13.25 7.41 -4.20
C ILE A 188 -13.44 8.85 -4.69
N GLU A 189 -14.38 9.10 -5.61
CA GLU A 189 -14.55 10.43 -6.20
C GLU A 189 -15.02 11.42 -5.13
N THR A 190 -16.07 11.06 -4.40
CA THR A 190 -16.59 11.90 -3.31
C THR A 190 -15.58 12.04 -2.18
N ALA A 191 -14.85 10.97 -1.83
CA ALA A 191 -13.79 11.02 -0.82
C ALA A 191 -12.67 11.99 -1.21
N LEU A 192 -12.17 11.93 -2.45
CA LEU A 192 -11.08 12.81 -2.88
C LEU A 192 -11.54 14.26 -3.05
N ALA A 193 -12.81 14.50 -3.37
CA ALA A 193 -13.38 15.85 -3.47
C ALA A 193 -13.39 16.62 -2.14
N THR A 194 -13.23 15.94 -0.99
CA THR A 194 -13.16 16.61 0.32
C THR A 194 -11.77 17.12 0.67
N LEU A 195 -10.76 16.74 -0.12
CA LEU A 195 -9.38 17.15 0.08
C LEU A 195 -9.14 18.48 -0.63
N SER A 196 -8.40 19.38 0.03
CA SER A 196 -7.98 20.65 -0.55
C SER A 196 -6.64 20.52 -1.27
N ASP A 197 -6.35 21.49 -2.13
CA ASP A 197 -5.03 21.73 -2.73
C ASP A 197 -4.49 20.59 -3.62
N ILE A 198 -5.37 19.76 -4.18
CA ILE A 198 -5.00 18.75 -5.18
C ILE A 198 -4.75 19.42 -6.52
N THR A 199 -3.55 19.23 -7.10
CA THR A 199 -3.27 19.69 -8.46
C THR A 199 -3.79 18.70 -9.52
N PRO A 200 -4.14 19.15 -10.75
CA PRO A 200 -4.57 18.24 -11.81
C PRO A 200 -3.59 17.09 -12.11
N ASN A 201 -2.28 17.36 -11.99
CA ASN A 201 -1.24 16.34 -12.24
C ASN A 201 -1.14 15.29 -11.11
N GLN A 202 -1.68 15.59 -9.93
CA GLN A 202 -1.68 14.68 -8.79
C GLN A 202 -2.90 13.76 -8.78
N LEU A 203 -4.02 14.20 -9.37
CA LEU A 203 -5.31 13.53 -9.25
C LEU A 203 -5.28 12.08 -9.75
N GLU A 204 -4.63 11.80 -10.88
CA GLU A 204 -4.55 10.43 -11.41
C GLU A 204 -3.78 9.50 -10.45
N ARG A 205 -2.62 9.94 -9.96
CA ARG A 205 -1.80 9.17 -9.01
C ARG A 205 -2.52 8.98 -7.68
N LEU A 206 -3.20 10.01 -7.19
CA LEU A 206 -4.00 9.96 -5.97
C LEU A 206 -5.18 9.00 -6.12
N THR A 207 -5.85 8.99 -7.27
CA THR A 207 -6.94 8.05 -7.56
C THR A 207 -6.46 6.60 -7.54
N LYS A 208 -5.31 6.30 -8.16
CA LYS A 208 -4.69 4.96 -8.09
C LYS A 208 -4.34 4.59 -6.65
N ARG A 209 -3.72 5.50 -5.90
CA ARG A 209 -3.41 5.32 -4.47
C ARG A 209 -4.67 5.03 -3.64
N ALA A 210 -5.78 5.71 -3.92
CA ALA A 210 -7.06 5.50 -3.24
C ALA A 210 -7.66 4.11 -3.53
N LYS A 211 -7.56 3.63 -4.78
CA LYS A 211 -7.94 2.25 -5.12
C LYS A 211 -7.14 1.24 -4.32
N CYS A 212 -5.82 1.43 -4.25
CA CYS A 212 -4.93 0.56 -3.47
C CYS A 212 -5.26 0.60 -1.97
N ALA A 213 -5.51 1.80 -1.42
CA ALA A 213 -5.92 1.97 -0.02
C ALA A 213 -7.26 1.29 0.28
N TRP A 214 -8.24 1.38 -0.63
CA TRP A 214 -9.52 0.72 -0.48
C TRP A 214 -9.41 -0.80 -0.51
N ALA A 215 -8.63 -1.35 -1.45
CA ALA A 215 -8.37 -2.79 -1.51
C ALA A 215 -7.65 -3.28 -0.24
N TRP A 216 -6.62 -2.54 0.21
CA TRP A 216 -5.89 -2.88 1.43
C TRP A 216 -6.78 -2.89 2.66
N ILE A 217 -7.54 -1.82 2.92
CA ILE A 217 -8.35 -1.69 4.14
C ILE A 217 -9.48 -2.72 4.17
N THR A 218 -10.06 -3.09 3.02
CA THR A 218 -11.17 -4.04 2.97
C THR A 218 -10.71 -5.49 3.03
N GLN A 219 -9.58 -5.83 2.40
CA GLN A 219 -9.18 -7.23 2.22
C GLN A 219 -8.04 -7.66 3.16
N PHE A 220 -7.06 -6.79 3.45
CA PHE A 220 -5.80 -7.19 4.07
C PHE A 220 -5.57 -6.61 5.46
N ALA A 221 -6.10 -5.41 5.74
CA ALA A 221 -5.92 -4.77 7.03
C ALA A 221 -6.50 -5.62 8.17
N PRO A 222 -5.93 -5.53 9.39
CA PRO A 222 -6.50 -6.18 10.57
C PRO A 222 -7.94 -5.72 10.84
N GLU A 223 -8.75 -6.60 11.44
CA GLU A 223 -10.18 -6.36 11.65
C GLU A 223 -10.47 -5.11 12.50
N GLU A 224 -9.59 -4.77 13.43
CA GLU A 224 -9.69 -3.56 14.26
C GLU A 224 -9.49 -2.25 13.48
N PHE A 225 -8.99 -2.31 12.24
CA PHE A 225 -8.90 -1.16 11.34
C PHE A 225 -10.16 -1.01 10.47
N LYS A 226 -11.01 -2.05 10.40
CA LYS A 226 -12.21 -2.10 9.58
C LYS A 226 -13.43 -1.65 10.37
N TRP A 227 -14.10 -0.63 9.89
CA TRP A 227 -15.33 -0.11 10.47
C TRP A 227 -16.19 0.57 9.40
N GLN A 228 -17.48 0.70 9.72
CA GLN A 228 -18.45 1.37 8.88
C GLN A 228 -19.15 2.45 9.70
N LEU A 229 -19.30 3.64 9.13
CA LEU A 229 -20.06 4.71 9.77
C LEU A 229 -21.54 4.31 9.85
N ALA A 230 -22.15 4.53 11.01
CA ALA A 230 -23.53 4.15 11.28
C ALA A 230 -24.50 4.87 10.34
N THR A 231 -25.52 4.14 9.92
CA THR A 231 -26.58 4.60 9.03
C THR A 231 -27.93 4.56 9.75
N GLU A 232 -28.95 5.23 9.20
CA GLU A 232 -30.27 5.37 9.83
C GLU A 232 -30.99 4.03 10.04
N ASP A 233 -30.69 3.03 9.22
CA ASP A 233 -31.23 1.67 9.26
C ASP A 233 -30.60 0.79 10.36
N MET A 234 -29.43 1.15 10.89
CA MET A 234 -28.79 0.41 11.99
C MET A 234 -29.52 0.67 13.30
N LYS A 235 -29.78 -0.36 14.11
CA LYS A 235 -30.47 -0.20 15.41
C LYS A 235 -29.69 0.77 16.33
N PRO A 236 -30.35 1.80 16.93
CA PRO A 236 -29.71 2.65 17.92
C PRO A 236 -29.21 1.85 19.13
N VAL A 237 -28.13 2.34 19.73
CA VAL A 237 -27.62 1.85 21.02
C VAL A 237 -28.60 2.27 22.12
N GLU A 238 -28.82 1.42 23.13
CA GLU A 238 -29.60 1.82 24.29
C GLU A 238 -28.77 2.79 25.15
N VAL A 239 -29.35 3.93 25.51
CA VAL A 239 -28.69 4.96 26.33
C VAL A 239 -29.60 5.38 27.47
N ASP A 240 -29.00 5.65 28.64
CA ASP A 240 -29.70 6.23 29.78
C ASP A 240 -29.93 7.75 29.61
N ASP A 241 -30.66 8.36 30.54
CA ASP A 241 -31.01 9.79 30.47
C ASP A 241 -29.78 10.72 30.54
N ALA A 242 -28.74 10.35 31.32
CA ALA A 242 -27.53 11.15 31.43
C ALA A 242 -26.69 11.06 30.15
N GLN A 243 -26.56 9.85 29.59
CA GLN A 243 -25.89 9.60 28.31
C GLN A 243 -26.59 10.33 27.17
N ARG A 244 -27.94 10.30 27.15
CA ARG A 244 -28.75 11.03 26.18
C ARG A 244 -28.51 12.53 26.24
N ALA A 245 -28.47 13.10 27.43
CA ALA A 245 -28.19 14.53 27.61
C ALA A 245 -26.77 14.89 27.13
N ALA A 246 -25.77 14.06 27.45
CA ALA A 246 -24.40 14.24 26.97
C ALA A 246 -24.27 14.12 25.43
N LEU A 247 -25.00 13.20 24.80
CA LEU A 247 -25.05 13.07 23.33
C LEU A 247 -25.70 14.30 22.67
N ARG A 248 -26.73 14.88 23.31
CA ARG A 248 -27.33 16.13 22.85
C ARG A 248 -26.36 17.31 22.93
N ASP A 249 -25.57 17.42 24.00
CA ASP A 249 -24.53 18.46 24.09
C ASP A 249 -23.42 18.27 23.07
N LEU A 250 -23.04 17.01 22.79
CA LEU A 250 -22.13 16.69 21.70
C LEU A 250 -22.72 17.08 20.33
N LEU A 251 -24.00 16.78 20.08
CA LEU A 251 -24.70 17.20 18.86
C LEU A 251 -24.68 18.72 18.69
N ASN A 252 -25.01 19.48 19.74
CA ASN A 252 -24.96 20.94 19.70
C ASN A 252 -23.54 21.43 19.35
N SER A 253 -22.53 20.85 19.99
CA SER A 253 -21.11 21.18 19.71
C SER A 253 -20.73 20.87 18.26
N VAL A 254 -21.22 19.76 17.70
CA VAL A 254 -21.03 19.40 16.28
C VAL A 254 -21.70 20.43 15.36
N GLU A 255 -22.94 20.82 15.65
CA GLU A 255 -23.69 21.73 14.80
C GLU A 255 -23.16 23.16 14.84
N GLU A 256 -22.68 23.63 15.99
CA GLU A 256 -22.24 25.00 16.21
C GLU A 256 -20.75 25.24 15.89
N HIS A 257 -19.89 24.25 16.14
CA HIS A 257 -18.44 24.49 16.19
C HIS A 257 -17.62 23.65 15.22
N LEU A 258 -18.13 22.52 14.69
CA LEU A 258 -17.28 21.55 14.00
C LEU A 258 -16.51 22.12 12.79
N ASP A 259 -17.16 22.99 12.00
CA ASP A 259 -16.60 23.58 10.79
C ASP A 259 -15.67 24.76 11.08
N SER A 260 -15.84 25.43 12.22
CA SER A 260 -15.15 26.67 12.56
C SER A 260 -13.94 26.49 13.47
N CYS A 261 -13.89 25.40 14.24
CA CYS A 261 -12.81 25.14 15.19
C CYS A 261 -11.77 24.13 14.66
N THR A 262 -10.58 24.15 15.25
CA THR A 262 -9.52 23.15 15.01
C THR A 262 -9.86 21.81 15.66
N GLU A 263 -9.17 20.71 15.27
CA GLU A 263 -9.33 19.41 15.94
C GLU A 263 -9.08 19.50 17.46
N LYS A 264 -8.09 20.30 17.87
CA LYS A 264 -7.73 20.48 19.27
C LYS A 264 -8.82 21.19 20.05
N GLU A 265 -9.42 22.23 19.48
CA GLU A 265 -10.54 22.95 20.09
C GLU A 265 -11.79 22.06 20.15
N PHE A 266 -12.09 21.34 19.06
CA PHE A 266 -13.19 20.38 19.04
C PHE A 266 -13.04 19.30 20.11
N SER A 267 -11.80 18.84 20.34
CA SER A 267 -11.51 17.90 21.39
C SER A 267 -11.96 18.41 22.76
N SER A 268 -11.86 19.71 23.07
CA SER A 268 -12.33 20.23 24.37
C SER A 268 -13.84 20.03 24.54
N TYR A 269 -14.65 20.41 23.54
CA TYR A 269 -16.10 20.21 23.57
C TYR A 269 -16.49 18.74 23.75
N LEU A 270 -15.76 17.83 23.08
CA LEU A 270 -15.96 16.39 23.21
C LEU A 270 -15.73 15.86 24.64
N TYR A 271 -14.77 16.43 25.38
CA TYR A 271 -14.50 16.06 26.77
C TYR A 271 -15.47 16.74 27.76
N ASP A 272 -16.01 17.91 27.42
CA ASP A 272 -16.87 18.68 28.32
C ASP A 272 -18.33 18.21 28.27
N ALA A 273 -18.80 17.73 27.11
CA ALA A 273 -20.15 17.18 26.93
C ALA A 273 -20.53 16.11 27.99
N PRO A 274 -19.75 15.04 28.23
CA PRO A 274 -20.10 14.05 29.26
C PRO A 274 -19.95 14.57 30.70
N LYS A 275 -18.99 15.48 30.96
CA LYS A 275 -18.74 16.00 32.31
C LYS A 275 -19.91 16.79 32.87
N ALA A 276 -20.63 17.52 32.01
CA ALA A 276 -21.82 18.27 32.39
C ALA A 276 -22.93 17.38 32.99
N HIS A 277 -22.89 16.08 32.69
CA HIS A 277 -23.87 15.08 33.13
C HIS A 277 -23.28 14.04 34.10
N GLY A 278 -22.10 14.32 34.68
CA GLY A 278 -21.46 13.43 35.65
C GLY A 278 -20.94 12.13 35.06
N ILE A 279 -20.69 12.08 33.74
CA ILE A 279 -20.13 10.93 33.04
C ILE A 279 -18.63 11.14 32.84
N GLU A 280 -17.83 10.13 33.16
CA GLU A 280 -16.40 10.17 32.89
C GLU A 280 -16.14 10.00 31.38
N PRO A 281 -15.24 10.79 30.76
CA PRO A 281 -14.92 10.67 29.34
C PRO A 281 -14.49 9.25 28.92
N THR A 282 -13.88 8.48 29.83
CA THR A 282 -13.48 7.09 29.61
C THR A 282 -14.66 6.15 29.37
N ASP A 283 -15.84 6.49 29.91
CA ASP A 283 -17.07 5.71 29.75
C ASP A 283 -17.91 6.24 28.58
N PHE A 284 -17.82 7.54 28.27
CA PHE A 284 -18.55 8.17 27.17
C PHE A 284 -17.93 7.87 25.79
N PHE A 285 -16.61 7.88 25.64
CA PHE A 285 -16.00 7.68 24.32
C PHE A 285 -16.27 6.30 23.71
N PRO A 286 -16.23 5.17 24.46
CA PRO A 286 -16.65 3.88 23.94
C PRO A 286 -18.10 3.88 23.47
N LEU A 287 -19.00 4.58 24.18
CA LEU A 287 -20.39 4.75 23.74
C LEU A 287 -20.47 5.51 22.41
N VAL A 288 -19.74 6.62 22.26
CA VAL A 288 -19.72 7.37 20.99
C VAL A 288 -19.14 6.52 19.85
N TYR A 289 -18.08 5.74 20.07
CA TYR A 289 -17.59 4.80 19.05
C TYR A 289 -18.62 3.72 18.72
N GLN A 290 -19.35 3.21 19.72
CA GLN A 290 -20.38 2.20 19.49
C GLN A 290 -21.52 2.77 18.63
N ILE A 291 -21.92 4.03 18.90
CA ILE A 291 -22.94 4.74 18.13
C ILE A 291 -22.47 5.04 16.70
N LEU A 292 -21.24 5.54 16.54
CA LEU A 292 -20.75 5.99 15.24
C LEU A 292 -20.27 4.85 14.35
N ILE A 293 -19.66 3.81 14.91
CA ILE A 293 -18.97 2.77 14.14
C ILE A 293 -19.15 1.34 14.65
N SER A 294 -20.03 1.11 15.63
CA SER A 294 -20.28 -0.22 16.22
C SER A 294 -19.03 -0.92 16.77
N ARG A 295 -18.10 -0.14 17.33
CA ARG A 295 -16.87 -0.63 17.97
C ARG A 295 -16.66 0.07 19.31
N GLU A 296 -15.92 -0.55 20.22
CA GLU A 296 -15.54 0.08 21.49
C GLU A 296 -14.41 1.12 21.35
N LYS A 297 -13.63 1.03 20.26
CA LYS A 297 -12.45 1.87 20.01
C LYS A 297 -12.31 2.15 18.51
N GLY A 298 -11.64 3.25 18.18
CA GLY A 298 -11.41 3.64 16.80
C GLY A 298 -10.30 4.69 16.63
N PRO A 299 -10.26 5.37 15.48
CA PRO A 299 -9.37 6.52 15.24
C PRO A 299 -9.63 7.63 16.27
N LYS A 300 -8.68 8.56 16.48
CA LYS A 300 -8.86 9.70 17.40
C LYS A 300 -10.20 10.41 17.15
N LEU A 301 -11.08 10.42 18.15
CA LEU A 301 -12.50 10.71 17.98
C LEU A 301 -12.78 12.12 17.43
N ALA A 302 -12.09 13.15 17.94
CA ALA A 302 -12.25 14.52 17.46
C ALA A 302 -11.89 14.66 15.97
N GLY A 303 -10.72 14.16 15.57
CA GLY A 303 -10.29 14.16 14.17
C GLY A 303 -11.20 13.30 13.28
N PHE A 304 -11.67 12.17 13.80
CA PHE A 304 -12.62 11.30 13.11
C PHE A 304 -13.97 11.99 12.84
N ILE A 305 -14.57 12.62 13.85
CA ILE A 305 -15.83 13.38 13.72
C ILE A 305 -15.67 14.50 12.69
N LYS A 306 -14.55 15.26 12.75
CA LYS A 306 -14.25 16.30 11.75
C LYS A 306 -14.14 15.73 10.34
N ALA A 307 -13.46 14.59 10.17
CA ALA A 307 -13.31 13.95 8.87
C ALA A 307 -14.64 13.41 8.31
N CYS A 308 -15.56 12.95 9.18
CA CYS A 308 -16.90 12.55 8.76
C CYS A 308 -17.76 13.72 8.30
N GLY A 309 -17.50 14.91 8.86
CA GLY A 309 -18.24 16.13 8.57
C GLY A 309 -19.53 16.25 9.39
N LYS A 310 -19.96 17.51 9.54
CA LYS A 310 -21.07 17.92 10.40
C LYS A 310 -22.37 17.18 10.08
N GLU A 311 -22.78 17.16 8.81
CA GLU A 311 -24.07 16.59 8.41
C GLU A 311 -24.17 15.08 8.70
N LYS A 312 -23.12 14.30 8.40
CA LYS A 312 -23.13 12.85 8.65
C LYS A 312 -23.20 12.55 10.15
N ILE A 313 -22.41 13.24 10.96
CA ILE A 313 -22.38 13.02 12.41
C ILE A 313 -23.67 13.49 13.07
N ALA A 314 -24.17 14.68 12.73
CA ALA A 314 -25.41 15.22 13.28
C ALA A 314 -26.60 14.30 12.98
N THR A 315 -26.68 13.75 11.76
CA THR A 315 -27.71 12.78 11.37
C THR A 315 -27.72 11.54 12.27
N ILE A 316 -26.54 11.02 12.62
CA ILE A 316 -26.43 9.85 13.51
C ILE A 316 -26.82 10.23 14.95
N LEU A 317 -26.33 11.36 15.45
CA LEU A 317 -26.53 11.78 16.85
C LEU A 317 -27.97 12.21 17.13
N ARG A 318 -28.70 12.80 16.17
CA ARG A 318 -30.13 13.21 16.33
C ARG A 318 -31.08 12.07 16.68
N ARG A 319 -30.63 10.82 16.58
CA ARG A 319 -31.40 9.61 16.92
C ARG A 319 -31.47 9.36 18.44
N TYR A 320 -30.66 10.07 19.22
CA TYR A 320 -30.51 9.93 20.67
C TYR A 320 -30.99 11.21 21.36
#